data_AF-A0A7V5CKL0-F1
#
_entry.id   AF-A0A7V5CKL0-F1
#
_cell.length_a   1.000
_cell.length_b   1.000
_cell.length_c   1.000
_cell.angle_alpha   90.00
_cell.angle_beta   90.00
_cell.angle_gamma   90.00
#
_symmetry.space_group_name_H-M   'P 1'
#
loop_
_entity.id
_entity.type
_entity.pdbx_description
1 polymer ?
#
loop_
_entity_poly.entity_id
_entity_poly.type
_entity_poly.pdbx_seq_one_letter_code
_entity_poly.pdbx_strand_id
1 'polypeptide(L)'
;MKTKLTICVLIASVACLVIILTATGEDHNPPLPKDNSICLVCHINFETEDIAATHLKQGMTCAHCHGVSSVHANDEEAAAKPDILFGRSEVEPFCRKCHTEHKNPEAVKKFLAEWKSKRRPHGRLILSNAICTDCHGLHRMPRGGTQSSGQ
;
A
#
# COMPACT_ATOMS: atom_id res chain seq x y z
N MET A 1 -17.51 19.02 58.02
CA MET A 1 -16.28 19.20 57.21
C MET A 1 -15.69 17.89 56.71
N LYS A 2 -15.57 16.85 57.54
CA LYS A 2 -14.97 15.55 57.17
C LYS A 2 -15.64 14.85 55.97
N THR A 3 -16.97 14.82 55.91
CA THR A 3 -17.74 14.16 54.85
C THR A 3 -17.58 14.80 53.47
N LYS A 4 -17.44 16.13 53.40
CA LYS A 4 -17.21 16.85 52.14
C LYS A 4 -15.81 16.57 51.58
N LEU A 5 -14.82 16.40 52.47
CA LEU A 5 -13.45 16.08 52.09
C LEU A 5 -13.34 14.64 51.54
N THR A 6 -14.03 13.68 52.16
CA THR A 6 -14.05 12.28 51.69
C THR A 6 -14.71 12.13 50.31
N ILE A 7 -15.80 12.86 50.05
CA ILE A 7 -16.48 12.84 48.75
C ILE A 7 -15.60 13.44 47.66
N CYS A 8 -14.89 14.54 47.92
CA CYS A 8 -13.95 15.12 46.95
C CYS A 8 -12.79 14.18 46.61
N VAL A 9 -12.26 13.44 47.59
CA VAL A 9 -11.17 12.48 47.36
C VAL A 9 -11.64 11.28 46.53
N LEU A 10 -12.86 10.79 46.75
CA LEU A 10 -13.45 9.71 45.95
C LEU A 10 -13.72 10.15 44.51
N ILE A 11 -14.24 11.36 44.29
CA ILE A 11 -14.47 11.90 42.94
C ILE A 11 -13.13 12.08 42.20
N ALA A 12 -12.11 12.62 42.86
CA ALA A 12 -10.79 12.82 42.26
C ALA A 12 -10.11 11.49 41.89
N SER A 13 -10.24 10.46 42.71
CA SER A 13 -9.66 9.13 42.44
C SER A 13 -10.38 8.39 41.32
N VAL A 14 -11.71 8.46 41.24
CA VAL A 14 -12.46 7.90 40.11
C VAL A 14 -12.15 8.65 38.81
N ALA A 15 -12.06 9.98 38.84
CA ALA A 15 -11.69 10.77 37.66
C ALA A 15 -10.26 10.43 37.18
N CYS A 16 -9.31 10.26 38.10
CA CYS A 16 -7.94 9.87 37.76
C CYS A 16 -7.90 8.46 37.14
N LEU A 17 -8.67 7.51 37.67
CA LEU A 17 -8.75 6.15 37.13
C LEU A 17 -9.36 6.12 35.72
N VAL A 18 -10.40 6.93 35.46
CA VAL A 18 -11.01 7.07 34.12
C VAL A 18 -10.01 7.67 33.12
N ILE A 19 -9.24 8.68 33.51
CA ILE A 19 -8.20 9.29 32.66
C ILE A 19 -7.13 8.25 32.30
N ILE A 20 -6.66 7.48 33.27
CA ILE A 20 -5.65 6.42 33.05
C ILE A 20 -6.20 5.33 32.11
N LEU A 21 -7.48 4.94 32.25
CA LEU A 21 -8.13 3.97 31.37
C LEU A 21 -8.31 4.48 29.93
N THR A 22 -8.44 5.79 29.72
CA THR A 22 -8.55 6.38 28.37
C THR A 22 -7.20 6.70 27.70
N ALA A 23 -6.09 6.74 28.47
CA ALA A 23 -4.78 7.16 27.97
C ALA A 23 -4.01 6.07 27.20
N THR A 24 -4.50 4.82 27.15
CA THR A 24 -3.81 3.71 26.45
C THR A 24 -4.33 3.47 25.03
N GLY A 25 -5.11 4.40 24.49
CA GLY A 25 -5.78 4.26 23.19
C GLY A 25 -5.09 5.00 22.04
N GLU A 26 -3.76 5.18 22.06
CA GLU A 26 -3.05 5.68 20.89
C GLU A 26 -2.93 4.54 19.86
N ASP A 27 -3.66 4.70 18.77
CA ASP A 27 -3.49 4.00 17.51
C ASP A 27 -2.06 4.24 16.99
N HIS A 28 -1.15 3.32 17.32
CA HIS A 28 0.28 3.35 16.97
C HIS A 28 0.56 3.18 15.47
N ASN A 29 -0.28 3.71 14.58
CA ASN A 29 0.02 3.71 13.16
C ASN A 29 1.04 4.80 12.86
N PRO A 30 2.25 4.44 12.41
CA PRO A 30 3.24 5.44 12.01
C PRO A 30 2.69 6.31 10.88
N PRO A 31 3.06 7.61 10.82
CA PRO A 31 2.65 8.47 9.73
C PRO A 31 3.15 7.92 8.40
N LEU A 32 2.41 8.18 7.32
CA LEU A 32 2.83 7.78 5.98
C LEU A 32 4.16 8.45 5.61
N PRO A 33 5.14 7.70 5.07
CA PRO A 33 6.37 8.24 4.53
C PRO A 33 6.09 9.29 3.44
N LYS A 34 6.98 10.30 3.38
CA LYS A 34 6.91 11.37 2.36
C LYS A 34 7.50 10.96 1.00
N ASP A 35 8.33 9.92 0.98
CA ASP A 35 8.93 9.35 -0.21
C ASP A 35 9.01 7.82 -0.12
N ASN A 36 9.65 7.19 -1.12
CA ASN A 36 9.81 5.75 -1.22
C ASN A 36 11.21 5.27 -0.82
N SER A 37 12.06 6.14 -0.26
CA SER A 37 13.49 5.88 -0.07
C SER A 37 13.77 4.55 0.64
N ILE A 38 13.07 4.28 1.74
CA ILE A 38 13.24 3.06 2.53
C ILE A 38 12.91 1.79 1.73
N CYS A 39 11.86 1.82 0.91
CA CYS A 39 11.47 0.69 0.07
C CYS A 39 12.45 0.49 -1.09
N LEU A 40 12.97 1.60 -1.65
CA LEU A 40 13.84 1.59 -2.81
C LEU A 40 15.27 1.11 -2.51
N VAL A 41 15.68 1.05 -1.24
CA VAL A 41 16.94 0.38 -0.83
C VAL A 41 17.00 -1.04 -1.38
N CYS A 42 15.91 -1.80 -1.21
CA CYS A 42 15.82 -3.21 -1.59
C CYS A 42 14.96 -3.45 -2.84
N HIS A 43 14.22 -2.46 -3.34
CA HIS A 43 13.31 -2.58 -4.49
C HIS A 43 13.55 -1.50 -5.56
N ILE A 44 14.82 -1.24 -5.87
CA ILE A 44 15.25 -0.13 -6.74
C ILE A 44 14.60 -0.09 -8.14
N ASN A 45 14.23 -1.25 -8.70
CA ASN A 45 13.56 -1.31 -10.01
C ASN A 45 12.21 -0.57 -10.03
N PHE A 46 11.63 -0.26 -8.87
CA PHE A 46 10.39 0.53 -8.77
C PHE A 46 10.63 2.04 -8.76
N GLU A 47 11.87 2.51 -8.68
CA GLU A 47 12.16 3.95 -8.73
C GLU A 47 11.65 4.59 -10.03
N THR A 48 11.80 3.86 -11.14
CA THR A 48 11.44 4.32 -12.48
C THR A 48 10.22 3.58 -13.07
N GLU A 49 9.66 2.62 -12.34
CA GLU A 49 8.51 1.85 -12.81
C GLU A 49 7.26 2.73 -12.92
N ASP A 50 6.53 2.59 -14.03
CA ASP A 50 5.44 3.51 -14.42
C ASP A 50 4.46 3.80 -13.28
N ILE A 51 3.95 2.77 -12.59
CA ILE A 51 2.96 2.96 -11.52
C ILE A 51 3.61 3.68 -10.34
N ALA A 52 4.72 3.17 -9.81
CA ALA A 52 5.38 3.75 -8.64
C ALA A 52 5.83 5.21 -8.90
N ALA A 53 6.50 5.47 -10.03
CA ALA A 53 7.00 6.80 -10.37
C ALA A 53 5.88 7.80 -10.65
N THR A 54 4.78 7.38 -11.29
CA THR A 54 3.65 8.27 -11.58
C THR A 54 2.88 8.65 -10.32
N HIS A 55 2.66 7.68 -9.43
CA HIS A 55 1.95 7.91 -8.17
C HIS A 55 2.79 8.79 -7.21
N LEU A 56 4.11 8.59 -7.14
CA LEU A 56 4.97 9.42 -6.32
C LEU A 56 4.92 10.90 -6.72
N LYS A 57 4.84 11.20 -8.02
CA LYS A 57 4.66 12.58 -8.54
C LYS A 57 3.34 13.22 -8.09
N GLN A 58 2.37 12.42 -7.65
CA GLN A 58 1.09 12.87 -7.09
C GLN A 58 1.05 12.80 -5.55
N GLY A 59 2.21 12.60 -4.90
CA GLY A 59 2.32 12.47 -3.44
C GLY A 59 1.93 11.09 -2.88
N MET A 60 1.68 10.11 -3.75
CA MET A 60 1.29 8.76 -3.35
C MET A 60 2.55 7.87 -3.28
N THR A 61 3.00 7.62 -2.06
CA THR A 61 4.15 6.73 -1.76
C THR A 61 3.75 5.25 -1.77
N CYS A 62 4.74 4.35 -1.73
CA CYS A 62 4.55 2.90 -1.62
C CYS A 62 3.57 2.54 -0.49
N ALA A 63 3.68 3.24 0.64
CA ALA A 63 2.90 2.96 1.84
C ALA A 63 1.41 3.24 1.70
N HIS A 64 0.99 4.07 0.73
CA HIS A 64 -0.42 4.29 0.46
C HIS A 64 -1.12 3.03 -0.07
N CYS A 65 -0.37 2.11 -0.68
CA CYS A 65 -0.89 0.85 -1.20
C CYS A 65 -0.45 -0.35 -0.37
N HIS A 66 0.81 -0.38 0.05
CA HIS A 66 1.44 -1.53 0.70
C HIS A 66 1.54 -1.42 2.23
N GLY A 67 1.05 -0.32 2.82
CA GLY A 67 1.26 0.02 4.23
C GLY A 67 2.69 0.48 4.51
N VAL A 68 2.92 1.03 5.71
CA VAL A 68 4.24 1.58 6.08
C VAL A 68 5.32 0.50 6.06
N SER A 69 4.95 -0.75 6.32
CA SER A 69 5.79 -1.94 6.21
C SER A 69 7.09 -1.79 7.00
N SER A 70 7.04 -1.15 8.16
CA SER A 70 8.25 -0.81 8.93
C SER A 70 9.02 -2.05 9.38
N VAL A 71 8.32 -3.11 9.82
CA VAL A 71 8.96 -4.38 10.21
C VAL A 71 9.64 -5.02 9.00
N HIS A 72 8.99 -5.04 7.84
CA HIS A 72 9.58 -5.56 6.59
C HIS A 72 10.78 -4.74 6.11
N ALA A 73 10.65 -3.41 6.13
CA ALA A 73 11.68 -2.51 5.62
C ALA A 73 12.95 -2.49 6.48
N ASN A 74 12.86 -2.89 7.76
CA ASN A 74 14.01 -3.02 8.66
C ASN A 74 14.48 -4.48 8.84
N ASP A 75 13.89 -5.44 8.12
CA ASP A 75 14.30 -6.83 8.16
C ASP A 75 15.21 -7.17 6.98
N GLU A 76 16.52 -7.12 7.23
CA GLU A 76 17.55 -7.41 6.24
C GLU A 76 17.54 -8.88 5.75
N GLU A 77 16.96 -9.79 6.55
CA GLU A 77 16.83 -11.21 6.20
C GLU A 77 15.59 -11.49 5.34
N ALA A 78 14.76 -10.47 5.08
CA ALA A 78 13.53 -10.54 4.28
C ALA A 78 12.54 -11.65 4.72
N ALA A 79 12.52 -11.98 6.02
CA ALA A 79 11.61 -12.95 6.61
C ALA A 79 10.22 -12.34 6.87
N ALA A 80 10.17 -11.08 7.26
CA ALA A 80 8.97 -10.31 7.47
C ALA A 80 8.31 -9.96 6.12
N LYS A 81 6.98 -10.05 6.08
CA LYS A 81 6.18 -9.64 4.92
C LYS A 81 5.83 -8.15 5.02
N PRO A 82 5.62 -7.47 3.89
CA PRO A 82 4.97 -6.16 3.87
C PRO A 82 3.61 -6.21 4.59
N ASP A 83 3.14 -5.06 5.07
CA ASP A 83 1.84 -4.96 5.75
C ASP A 83 0.69 -5.44 4.85
N ILE A 84 0.78 -5.09 3.55
CA ILE A 84 -0.23 -5.44 2.55
C ILE A 84 0.43 -6.08 1.33
N LEU A 85 -0.02 -7.30 1.03
CA LEU A 85 0.26 -8.02 -0.20
C LEU A 85 -1.04 -8.18 -0.99
N PHE A 86 -1.01 -7.84 -2.28
CA PHE A 86 -2.16 -8.02 -3.15
C PHE A 86 -2.06 -9.31 -3.94
N GLY A 87 -3.04 -10.18 -3.75
CA GLY A 87 -3.43 -11.20 -4.71
C GLY A 87 -3.95 -10.56 -6.00
N ARG A 88 -3.89 -11.31 -7.10
CA ARG A 88 -4.25 -10.81 -8.43
C ARG A 88 -5.67 -10.24 -8.49
N SER A 89 -6.64 -10.90 -7.85
CA SER A 89 -8.03 -10.46 -7.80
C SER A 89 -8.27 -9.22 -6.94
N GLU A 90 -7.31 -8.85 -6.08
CA GLU A 90 -7.45 -7.72 -5.15
C GLU A 90 -6.92 -6.41 -5.75
N VAL A 91 -6.06 -6.49 -6.77
CA VAL A 91 -5.46 -5.33 -7.43
C VAL A 91 -6.53 -4.42 -8.05
N GLU A 92 -7.45 -4.96 -8.86
CA GLU A 92 -8.45 -4.14 -9.54
C GLU A 92 -9.40 -3.42 -8.55
N PRO A 93 -10.01 -4.11 -7.56
CA PRO A 93 -10.81 -3.44 -6.53
C PRO A 93 -10.04 -2.36 -5.78
N PHE A 94 -8.75 -2.58 -5.51
CA PHE A 94 -7.92 -1.59 -4.84
C PHE A 94 -7.69 -0.35 -5.71
N CYS A 95 -7.25 -0.52 -6.97
CA CYS A 95 -7.05 0.58 -7.90
C CYS A 95 -8.33 1.41 -8.09
N ARG A 96 -9.49 0.76 -8.08
CA ARG A 96 -10.80 1.41 -8.25
C ARG A 96 -11.24 2.31 -7.11
N LYS A 97 -10.56 2.27 -5.96
CA LYS A 97 -10.80 3.24 -4.86
C LYS A 97 -10.49 4.68 -5.29
N CYS A 98 -9.54 4.87 -6.22
CA CYS A 98 -9.17 6.18 -6.76
C CYS A 98 -9.43 6.30 -8.28
N HIS A 99 -9.41 5.18 -9.01
CA HIS A 99 -9.59 5.15 -10.46
C HIS A 99 -10.90 4.47 -10.87
N THR A 100 -11.95 5.26 -11.10
CA THR A 100 -13.27 4.71 -11.45
C THR A 100 -13.35 4.22 -12.90
N GLU A 101 -12.89 5.03 -13.84
CA GLU A 101 -12.99 4.77 -15.28
C GLU A 101 -11.73 5.18 -16.04
N HIS A 102 -11.51 4.54 -17.20
CA HIS A 102 -10.47 4.96 -18.12
C HIS A 102 -10.88 6.26 -18.81
N LYS A 103 -9.94 7.18 -18.98
CA LYS A 103 -10.16 8.44 -19.71
C LYS A 103 -10.67 8.25 -21.15
N ASN A 104 -10.29 7.16 -21.81
CA ASN A 104 -10.75 6.83 -23.16
C ASN A 104 -11.16 5.35 -23.25
N PRO A 105 -12.39 5.00 -22.84
CA PRO A 105 -12.86 3.61 -22.82
C PRO A 105 -12.87 2.94 -24.19
N GLU A 106 -13.19 3.69 -25.26
CA GLU A 106 -13.23 3.15 -26.62
C GLU A 106 -11.84 2.79 -27.14
N ALA A 107 -10.81 3.58 -26.81
CA ALA A 107 -9.43 3.21 -27.13
C ALA A 107 -9.00 1.94 -26.38
N VAL A 108 -9.40 1.78 -25.10
CA VAL A 108 -9.14 0.56 -24.35
C VAL A 108 -9.84 -0.64 -24.99
N LYS A 109 -11.11 -0.50 -25.39
CA LYS A 109 -11.87 -1.56 -26.07
C LYS A 109 -11.21 -1.98 -27.38
N LYS A 110 -10.78 -1.02 -28.20
CA LYS A 110 -10.06 -1.28 -29.45
C LYS A 110 -8.74 -2.00 -29.18
N PHE A 111 -7.97 -1.52 -28.20
CA PHE A 111 -6.71 -2.14 -27.79
C PHE A 111 -6.92 -3.60 -27.34
N LEU A 112 -7.91 -3.86 -26.48
CA LEU A 112 -8.22 -5.21 -25.99
C LEU A 112 -8.63 -6.15 -27.13
N ALA A 113 -9.38 -5.66 -28.12
CA ALA A 113 -9.74 -6.45 -29.29
C ALA A 113 -8.52 -6.82 -30.14
N GLU A 114 -7.60 -5.87 -30.35
CA GLU A 114 -6.38 -6.08 -31.12
C GLU A 114 -5.36 -6.98 -30.39
N TRP A 115 -5.22 -6.82 -29.08
CA TRP A 115 -4.19 -7.47 -28.27
C TRP A 115 -4.65 -8.76 -27.59
N LYS A 116 -5.91 -9.16 -27.75
CA LYS A 116 -6.44 -10.40 -27.15
C LYS A 116 -5.55 -11.59 -27.45
N SER A 117 -5.11 -12.29 -26.40
CA SER A 117 -4.22 -13.45 -26.46
C SER A 117 -2.82 -13.16 -27.04
N LYS A 118 -2.41 -11.89 -27.14
CA LYS A 118 -1.06 -11.48 -27.55
C LYS A 118 -0.20 -11.09 -26.34
N ARG A 119 1.09 -11.37 -26.43
CA ARG A 119 2.08 -10.97 -25.43
C ARG A 119 2.56 -9.55 -25.75
N ARG A 120 2.50 -8.66 -24.77
CA ARG A 120 3.05 -7.31 -24.86
C ARG A 120 4.59 -7.33 -24.89
N PRO A 121 5.25 -6.24 -25.33
CA PRO A 121 6.71 -6.12 -25.27
C PRO A 121 7.30 -6.37 -23.88
N HIS A 122 6.55 -6.02 -22.83
CA HIS A 122 6.94 -6.23 -21.42
C HIS A 122 6.69 -7.67 -20.91
N GLY A 123 6.33 -8.59 -21.80
CA GLY A 123 6.19 -10.00 -21.52
C GLY A 123 4.84 -10.45 -20.96
N ARG A 124 3.88 -9.57 -20.62
CA ARG A 124 2.56 -10.03 -20.11
C ARG A 124 1.56 -10.32 -21.24
N LEU A 125 0.73 -11.32 -21.03
CA LEU A 125 -0.31 -11.76 -21.96
C LEU A 125 -1.62 -11.03 -21.68
N ILE A 126 -2.28 -10.50 -22.72
CA ILE A 126 -3.59 -9.87 -22.55
C ILE A 126 -4.68 -10.95 -22.66
N LEU A 127 -5.23 -11.33 -21.52
CA LEU A 127 -6.33 -12.30 -21.40
C LEU A 127 -7.67 -11.60 -21.18
N SER A 128 -8.77 -12.35 -21.27
CA SER A 128 -10.11 -11.82 -20.97
C SER A 128 -10.29 -11.40 -19.51
N ASN A 129 -9.45 -11.91 -18.61
CA ASN A 129 -9.36 -11.53 -17.20
C ASN A 129 -8.12 -10.66 -16.91
N ALA A 130 -7.68 -9.88 -17.90
CA ALA A 130 -6.61 -8.91 -17.71
C ALA A 130 -7.04 -7.87 -16.66
N ILE A 131 -6.13 -7.55 -15.74
CA ILE A 131 -6.30 -6.52 -14.70
C ILE A 131 -5.43 -5.31 -15.03
N CYS A 132 -5.57 -4.25 -14.23
CA CYS A 132 -4.88 -2.97 -14.39
C CYS A 132 -3.38 -3.14 -14.71
N THR A 133 -2.67 -3.97 -13.94
CA THR A 133 -1.21 -4.12 -14.08
C THR A 133 -0.79 -4.96 -15.30
N ASP A 134 -1.67 -5.70 -15.97
CA ASP A 134 -1.27 -6.38 -17.21
C ASP A 134 -1.05 -5.38 -18.36
N CYS A 135 -1.71 -4.22 -18.27
CA CYS A 135 -1.61 -3.13 -19.22
C CYS A 135 -0.78 -1.95 -18.70
N HIS A 136 -0.89 -1.62 -17.40
CA HIS A 136 -0.25 -0.47 -16.81
C HIS A 136 0.96 -0.89 -15.98
N GLY A 137 2.14 -0.44 -16.41
CA GLY A 137 3.39 -0.68 -15.71
C GLY A 137 3.84 -2.14 -15.67
N LEU A 138 4.93 -2.34 -14.95
CA LEU A 138 5.52 -3.64 -14.62
C LEU A 138 5.38 -3.97 -13.13
N HIS A 139 4.57 -3.20 -12.41
CA HIS A 139 4.37 -3.24 -10.96
C HIS A 139 3.98 -4.62 -10.42
N ARG A 140 4.98 -5.47 -10.19
CA ARG A 140 4.86 -6.84 -9.69
C ARG A 140 6.22 -7.36 -9.24
N MET A 141 6.30 -7.85 -8.01
CA MET A 141 7.48 -8.59 -7.55
C MET A 141 7.57 -9.97 -8.23
N PRO A 142 8.73 -10.36 -8.79
CA PRO A 142 8.96 -11.71 -9.28
C PRO A 142 8.74 -12.75 -8.16
N ARG A 143 8.26 -13.95 -8.51
CA ARG A 143 8.20 -15.05 -7.55
C ARG A 143 9.63 -15.50 -7.24
N GLY A 144 9.98 -15.58 -5.95
CA GLY A 144 11.29 -16.06 -5.49
C GLY A 144 12.28 -14.99 -5.03
N GLY A 145 11.86 -13.72 -4.92
CA GLY A 145 12.65 -12.67 -4.26
C GLY A 145 13.89 -12.18 -5.01
N THR A 146 14.41 -12.94 -5.97
CA THR A 146 15.50 -12.48 -6.83
C THR A 146 14.94 -11.49 -7.84
N GLN A 147 15.34 -10.23 -7.73
CA GLN A 147 15.15 -9.27 -8.80
C GLN A 147 15.87 -9.81 -10.03
N SER A 148 15.14 -10.31 -11.02
CA SER A 148 15.73 -10.59 -12.32
C SER A 148 16.21 -9.25 -12.87
N SER A 149 17.52 -9.08 -13.01
CA SER A 149 18.12 -8.04 -13.84
C SER A 149 17.59 -8.21 -15.26
N GLY A 150 16.50 -7.53 -15.56
CA GLY A 150 15.92 -7.45 -16.88
C GLY A 150 16.78 -6.52 -17.72
N GLN A 151 17.53 -7.13 -18.64
CA GLN A 151 18.20 -6.51 -19.78
C GLN A 151 17.29 -5.59 -20.57
#